data_AF-A0A956ZTC5-F1
#
_entry.id   AF-A0A956ZTC5-F1
#
_cell.length_a   1.000
_cell.length_b   1.000
_cell.length_c   1.000
_cell.angle_alpha   90.00
_cell.angle_beta   90.00
_cell.angle_gamma   90.00
#
_symmetry.space_group_name_H-M   'P 1'
#
loop_
_entity.id
_entity.type
_entity.pdbx_description
1 polymer ?
#
loop_
_entity_poly.entity_id
_entity_poly.type
_entity_poly.pdbx_seq_one_letter_code
_entity_poly.pdbx_strand_id
1 'polypeptide(L)'
;MKPPITQTFAVLEDYGFVRDEMRSGKMVKISNENRKLRYRYNTYLYYMMALDTSIRENAGANDPVYGVLEKMAATPSFQRISAGNRQRGLVGSLLRSSWSSEMAVYTALDHTDEDSAAIMLPWTYVQIYYCLHDLFEAVFLSLGCHSEQAVHHERFLKRYADFVASRQILPEPWSAILSGKACDCRGLTFDPKVKVNAQKWTNGCDSNERVYQLLSTTHKERLAEKKSEVVQTTLMHFLYRLRCRTNYRDVDPYLFDLRNRSIRDEMTGGLRTILASSMALGEGIVAASQGIDTYCEEVGRMSSWIGKPNVLPLLGRRIAIKEIVG
;
A
#
# COMPACT_ATOMS: atom_id res chain seq x y z
N MET A 1 -28.85 -6.68 3.78
CA MET A 1 -29.25 -5.33 3.34
C MET A 1 -27.99 -4.52 3.13
N LYS A 2 -27.75 -4.03 1.90
CA LYS A 2 -26.64 -3.09 1.63
C LYS A 2 -27.02 -1.70 2.20
N PRO A 3 -26.12 -0.96 2.85
CA PRO A 3 -26.42 0.41 3.21
C PRO A 3 -26.49 1.28 1.94
N PRO A 4 -27.33 2.33 1.91
CA PRO A 4 -27.45 3.20 0.76
C PRO A 4 -26.22 4.11 0.62
N ILE A 5 -25.70 4.21 -0.62
CA ILE A 5 -24.49 4.95 -1.06
C ILE A 5 -24.67 6.50 -0.98
N THR A 6 -25.75 7.00 -0.38
CA THR A 6 -26.07 8.43 -0.32
C THR A 6 -25.44 9.21 0.83
N GLN A 7 -24.61 8.59 1.70
CA GLN A 7 -23.99 9.29 2.83
C GLN A 7 -22.64 9.98 2.54
N THR A 8 -21.99 9.75 1.40
CA THR A 8 -20.64 10.29 1.15
C THR A 8 -20.62 11.81 0.87
N PHE A 9 -21.75 12.43 0.52
CA PHE A 9 -21.79 13.86 0.17
C PHE A 9 -21.95 14.80 1.37
N ALA A 10 -22.55 14.35 2.48
CA ALA A 10 -22.62 15.16 3.71
C ALA A 10 -21.25 15.28 4.40
N VAL A 11 -20.35 14.35 4.13
CA VAL A 11 -19.06 14.21 4.81
C VAL A 11 -18.12 15.39 4.52
N LEU A 12 -18.21 16.05 3.36
CA LEU A 12 -17.31 17.18 3.03
C LEU A 12 -17.75 18.54 3.62
N GLU A 13 -19.02 18.74 3.95
CA GLU A 13 -19.50 19.96 4.62
C GLU A 13 -19.47 19.84 6.16
N ASP A 14 -19.36 18.62 6.70
CA ASP A 14 -19.37 18.33 8.15
C ASP A 14 -17.99 18.32 8.83
N TYR A 15 -16.93 18.73 8.13
CA TYR A 15 -15.58 18.78 8.71
C TYR A 15 -15.43 19.95 9.70
N GLY A 16 -15.63 19.60 10.98
CA GLY A 16 -15.85 20.42 12.19
C GLY A 16 -15.08 21.73 12.41
N PHE A 17 -14.00 22.01 11.68
CA PHE A 17 -13.29 23.28 11.82
C PHE A 17 -14.15 24.48 11.37
N VAL A 18 -15.01 24.27 10.37
CA VAL A 18 -15.96 25.30 9.92
C VAL A 18 -17.08 25.51 10.96
N ARG A 19 -17.48 24.47 11.70
CA ARG A 19 -18.58 24.56 12.68
C ARG A 19 -18.19 25.35 13.93
N ASP A 20 -16.97 25.20 14.44
CA ASP A 20 -16.52 25.97 15.59
C ASP A 20 -16.29 27.45 15.24
N GLU A 21 -15.87 27.74 14.00
CA GLU A 21 -15.71 29.13 13.53
C GLU A 21 -17.06 29.80 13.21
N MET A 22 -18.04 29.06 12.66
CA MET A 22 -19.39 29.57 12.42
C MET A 22 -20.13 29.95 13.72
N ARG A 23 -19.85 29.28 14.85
CA ARG A 23 -20.42 29.66 16.16
C ARG A 23 -19.98 31.05 16.65
N SER A 24 -18.87 31.59 16.13
CA SER A 24 -18.35 32.91 16.53
C SER A 24 -18.82 34.07 15.64
N GLY A 25 -19.56 33.81 14.55
CA GLY A 25 -19.97 34.83 13.58
C GLY A 25 -18.83 35.49 12.79
N LYS A 26 -17.56 35.13 13.05
CA LYS A 26 -16.39 35.59 12.30
C LYS A 26 -15.96 34.50 11.32
N MET A 27 -16.15 34.74 10.02
CA MET A 27 -15.45 33.96 9.00
C MET A 27 -13.94 34.16 9.17
N VAL A 28 -13.26 33.18 9.74
CA VAL A 28 -11.81 33.13 9.72
C VAL A 28 -11.40 32.85 8.27
N LYS A 29 -10.68 33.78 7.65
CA LYS A 29 -10.13 33.56 6.32
C LYS A 29 -9.03 32.50 6.45
N ILE A 30 -9.33 31.25 6.06
CA ILE A 30 -8.31 30.21 5.90
C ILE A 30 -7.23 30.75 4.97
N SER A 31 -5.97 30.75 5.46
CA SER A 31 -4.83 31.22 4.66
C SER A 31 -4.70 30.40 3.36
N ASN A 32 -4.16 31.01 2.31
CA ASN A 32 -3.91 30.29 1.05
C ASN A 32 -2.96 29.10 1.24
N GLU A 33 -2.10 29.14 2.25
CA GLU A 33 -1.19 28.06 2.62
C GLU A 33 -1.93 26.86 3.21
N ASN A 34 -2.82 27.09 4.18
CA ASN A 34 -3.64 26.03 4.77
C ASN A 34 -4.53 25.35 3.71
N ARG A 35 -5.02 26.11 2.72
CA ARG A 35 -5.74 25.54 1.57
C ARG A 35 -4.87 24.60 0.73
N LYS A 36 -3.60 24.95 0.49
CA LYS A 36 -2.66 24.11 -0.26
C LYS A 36 -2.28 22.84 0.52
N LEU A 37 -2.09 22.93 1.83
CA LEU A 37 -1.81 21.76 2.68
C LEU A 37 -2.99 20.79 2.69
N ARG A 38 -4.21 21.29 2.96
CA ARG A 38 -5.45 20.51 2.89
C ARG A 38 -5.61 19.83 1.53
N TYR A 39 -5.32 20.55 0.45
CA TYR A 39 -5.40 20.02 -0.91
C TYR A 39 -4.45 18.83 -1.13
N ARG A 40 -3.19 18.96 -0.70
CA ARG A 40 -2.20 17.88 -0.80
C ARG A 40 -2.61 16.68 0.04
N TYR A 41 -3.03 16.91 1.28
CA TYR A 41 -3.51 15.86 2.18
C TYR A 41 -4.65 15.04 1.56
N ASN A 42 -5.71 15.73 1.12
CA ASN A 42 -6.89 15.08 0.51
C ASN A 42 -6.50 14.27 -0.73
N THR A 43 -5.53 14.74 -1.52
CA THR A 43 -5.05 13.99 -2.68
C THR A 43 -4.47 12.64 -2.27
N TYR A 44 -3.65 12.58 -1.22
CA TYR A 44 -3.08 11.31 -0.72
C TYR A 44 -4.10 10.44 -0.01
N LEU A 45 -5.03 11.03 0.74
CA LEU A 45 -6.16 10.33 1.32
C LEU A 45 -6.96 9.59 0.24
N TYR A 46 -7.36 10.30 -0.82
CA TYR A 46 -8.11 9.71 -1.93
C TYR A 46 -7.32 8.67 -2.70
N TYR A 47 -5.99 8.80 -2.78
CA TYR A 47 -5.13 7.75 -3.31
C TYR A 47 -5.14 6.48 -2.46
N MET A 48 -5.09 6.59 -1.12
CA MET A 48 -5.21 5.42 -0.24
C MET A 48 -6.60 4.78 -0.34
N MET A 49 -7.66 5.59 -0.31
CA MET A 49 -9.04 5.10 -0.45
C MET A 49 -9.27 4.38 -1.78
N ALA A 50 -8.71 4.92 -2.88
CA ALA A 50 -8.77 4.29 -4.19
C ALA A 50 -8.05 2.92 -4.21
N LEU A 51 -6.88 2.83 -3.59
CA LEU A 51 -6.16 1.56 -3.48
C LEU A 51 -6.95 0.56 -2.64
N ASP A 52 -7.47 0.96 -1.47
CA ASP A 52 -8.31 0.09 -0.63
C ASP A 52 -9.55 -0.41 -1.39
N THR A 53 -10.25 0.50 -2.07
CA THR A 53 -11.45 0.16 -2.85
C THR A 53 -11.11 -0.76 -4.02
N SER A 54 -10.05 -0.47 -4.80
CA SER A 54 -9.59 -1.32 -5.89
C SER A 54 -9.22 -2.72 -5.39
N ILE A 55 -8.54 -2.82 -4.24
CA ILE A 55 -8.21 -4.11 -3.63
C ILE A 55 -9.49 -4.86 -3.24
N ARG A 56 -10.45 -4.20 -2.58
CA ARG A 56 -11.72 -4.84 -2.14
C ARG A 56 -12.62 -5.24 -3.30
N GLU A 57 -12.69 -4.44 -4.36
CA GLU A 57 -13.45 -4.77 -5.57
C GLU A 57 -12.83 -5.96 -6.30
N ASN A 58 -11.50 -6.03 -6.33
CA ASN A 58 -10.79 -7.13 -6.98
C ASN A 58 -10.77 -8.40 -6.11
N ALA A 59 -10.44 -8.32 -4.84
CA ALA A 59 -10.23 -9.47 -3.97
C ALA A 59 -11.48 -9.88 -3.17
N GLY A 60 -12.59 -9.14 -3.31
CA GLY A 60 -13.78 -9.34 -2.48
C GLY A 60 -13.75 -8.46 -1.22
N ALA A 61 -14.89 -7.86 -0.92
CA ALA A 61 -14.99 -6.80 0.09
C ALA A 61 -14.76 -7.28 1.53
N ASN A 62 -15.09 -8.55 1.82
CA ASN A 62 -15.10 -9.09 3.18
C ASN A 62 -13.74 -9.66 3.61
N ASP A 63 -12.99 -10.23 2.68
CA ASP A 63 -11.67 -10.80 2.96
C ASP A 63 -10.68 -10.49 1.83
N PRO A 64 -10.18 -9.23 1.78
CA PRO A 64 -9.24 -8.82 0.75
C PRO A 64 -7.88 -9.52 0.86
N VAL A 65 -7.57 -10.20 1.96
CA VAL A 65 -6.31 -10.96 2.11
C VAL A 65 -6.45 -12.31 1.43
N TYR A 66 -7.53 -13.03 1.70
CA TYR A 66 -7.80 -14.32 1.08
C TYR A 66 -7.99 -14.19 -0.43
N GLY A 67 -8.79 -13.23 -0.89
CA GLY A 67 -9.06 -13.10 -2.32
C GLY A 67 -7.89 -12.62 -3.17
N VAL A 68 -6.93 -11.84 -2.62
CA VAL A 68 -5.70 -11.54 -3.39
C VAL A 68 -4.82 -12.77 -3.54
N LEU A 69 -4.78 -13.63 -2.53
CA LEU A 69 -4.06 -14.91 -2.59
C LEU A 69 -4.68 -15.84 -3.62
N GLU A 70 -6.00 -16.00 -3.63
CA GLU A 70 -6.71 -16.81 -4.64
C GLU A 70 -6.42 -16.31 -6.06
N LYS A 71 -6.54 -15.00 -6.28
CA LYS A 71 -6.25 -14.39 -7.59
C LYS A 71 -4.81 -14.61 -8.02
N MET A 72 -3.85 -14.46 -7.11
CA MET A 72 -2.43 -14.72 -7.38
C MET A 72 -2.20 -16.20 -7.70
N ALA A 73 -2.74 -17.11 -6.90
CA ALA A 73 -2.60 -18.56 -7.06
C ALA A 73 -3.21 -19.08 -8.36
N ALA A 74 -4.25 -18.42 -8.86
CA ALA A 74 -4.86 -18.71 -10.15
C ALA A 74 -4.00 -18.29 -11.36
N THR A 75 -2.94 -17.49 -11.18
CA THR A 75 -2.10 -17.07 -12.31
C THR A 75 -1.21 -18.22 -12.81
N PRO A 76 -1.07 -18.42 -14.14
CA PRO A 76 -0.17 -19.45 -14.68
C PRO A 76 1.30 -19.26 -14.28
N SER A 77 1.72 -18.03 -13.99
CA SER A 77 3.08 -17.75 -13.54
C SER A 77 3.32 -18.16 -12.09
N PHE A 78 2.32 -18.07 -11.22
CA PHE A 78 2.42 -18.57 -9.85
C PHE A 78 2.48 -20.10 -9.81
N GLN A 79 1.63 -20.78 -10.58
CA GLN A 79 1.60 -22.26 -10.64
C GLN A 79 2.90 -22.89 -11.16
N ARG A 80 3.73 -22.10 -11.85
CA ARG A 80 5.07 -22.52 -12.32
C ARG A 80 6.17 -22.32 -11.28
N ILE A 81 5.88 -21.72 -10.13
CA ILE A 81 6.84 -21.62 -9.03
C ILE A 81 7.06 -23.03 -8.48
N SER A 82 8.29 -23.51 -8.58
CA SER A 82 8.71 -24.75 -7.94
C SER A 82 9.38 -24.47 -6.61
N ALA A 83 9.06 -25.30 -5.62
CA ALA A 83 9.72 -25.25 -4.33
C ALA A 83 11.22 -25.55 -4.48
N GLY A 84 12.05 -24.75 -3.83
CA GLY A 84 13.49 -24.92 -3.75
C GLY A 84 14.02 -24.32 -2.44
N ASN A 85 14.98 -25.00 -1.83
CA ASN A 85 15.57 -24.55 -0.56
C ASN A 85 16.67 -23.51 -0.77
N ARG A 86 16.34 -22.39 -1.41
CA ARG A 86 17.31 -21.35 -1.80
C ARG A 86 17.43 -20.32 -0.69
N GLN A 87 18.64 -20.16 -0.15
CA GLN A 87 19.01 -19.10 0.79
C GLN A 87 18.05 -18.94 2.00
N ARG A 88 17.50 -20.06 2.49
CA ARG A 88 16.49 -20.12 3.55
C ARG A 88 16.77 -19.20 4.75
N GLY A 89 18.02 -19.17 5.22
CA GLY A 89 18.43 -18.31 6.34
C GLY A 89 18.24 -16.81 6.09
N LEU A 90 18.62 -16.34 4.89
CA LEU A 90 18.48 -14.92 4.51
C LEU A 90 17.02 -14.56 4.26
N VAL A 91 16.28 -15.43 3.56
CA VAL A 91 14.83 -15.27 3.33
C VAL A 91 14.09 -15.15 4.66
N GLY A 92 14.33 -16.06 5.60
CA GLY A 92 13.71 -16.01 6.92
C GLY A 92 14.09 -14.75 7.71
N SER A 93 15.33 -14.27 7.59
CA SER A 93 15.75 -13.01 8.23
C SER A 93 14.98 -11.80 7.70
N LEU A 94 14.82 -11.71 6.38
CA LEU A 94 14.09 -10.62 5.72
C LEU A 94 12.59 -10.66 6.05
N LEU A 95 11.98 -11.85 6.07
CA LEU A 95 10.59 -12.01 6.52
C LEU A 95 10.39 -11.48 7.94
N ARG A 96 11.27 -11.83 8.88
CA ARG A 96 11.17 -11.34 10.27
C ARG A 96 11.38 -9.83 10.36
N SER A 97 12.27 -9.24 9.56
CA SER A 97 12.43 -7.78 9.46
C SER A 97 11.14 -7.11 8.95
N SER A 98 10.54 -7.69 7.91
CA SER A 98 9.28 -7.24 7.33
C SER A 98 8.13 -7.32 8.34
N TRP A 99 7.95 -8.47 9.02
CA TRP A 99 6.94 -8.65 10.06
C TRP A 99 7.15 -7.70 11.25
N SER A 100 8.40 -7.43 11.65
CA SER A 100 8.67 -6.46 12.71
C SER A 100 8.24 -5.05 12.31
N SER A 101 8.47 -4.66 11.05
CA SER A 101 8.03 -3.36 10.52
C SER A 101 6.50 -3.30 10.42
N GLU A 102 5.85 -4.40 10.04
CA GLU A 102 4.39 -4.53 10.06
C GLU A 102 3.82 -4.34 11.47
N MET A 103 4.40 -4.99 12.48
CA MET A 103 4.00 -4.82 13.89
C MET A 103 4.09 -3.36 14.33
N ALA A 104 5.16 -2.66 13.94
CA ALA A 104 5.33 -1.24 14.23
C ALA A 104 4.23 -0.40 13.56
N VAL A 105 3.83 -0.74 12.32
CA VAL A 105 2.69 -0.10 11.64
C VAL A 105 1.39 -0.34 12.40
N TYR A 106 1.06 -1.58 12.76
CA TYR A 106 -0.19 -1.85 13.48
C TYR A 106 -0.23 -1.15 14.83
N THR A 107 0.88 -1.19 15.58
CA THR A 107 1.02 -0.45 16.85
C THR A 107 0.78 1.05 16.64
N ALA A 108 1.40 1.64 15.61
CA ALA A 108 1.23 3.04 15.27
C ALA A 108 -0.23 3.39 14.92
N LEU A 109 -0.92 2.50 14.19
CA LEU A 109 -2.30 2.71 13.74
C LEU A 109 -3.35 2.42 14.81
N ASP A 110 -3.04 1.62 15.83
CA ASP A 110 -3.94 1.28 16.95
C ASP A 110 -3.94 2.34 18.07
N HIS A 111 -3.05 3.35 18.01
CA HIS A 111 -3.08 4.46 18.96
C HIS A 111 -4.40 5.24 18.83
N THR A 112 -5.13 5.32 19.95
CA THR A 112 -6.41 6.01 20.04
C THR A 112 -6.28 7.51 20.30
N ASP A 113 -5.17 7.91 20.91
CA ASP A 113 -4.83 9.31 21.23
C ASP A 113 -4.51 10.11 19.95
N GLU A 114 -5.15 11.27 19.80
CA GLU A 114 -5.06 12.10 18.60
C GLU A 114 -3.64 12.65 18.39
N ASP A 115 -2.98 13.08 19.47
CA ASP A 115 -1.64 13.66 19.39
C ASP A 115 -0.60 12.60 19.02
N SER A 116 -0.71 11.41 19.61
CA SER A 116 0.11 10.25 19.26
C SER A 116 -0.10 9.82 17.81
N ALA A 117 -1.36 9.73 17.36
CA ALA A 117 -1.67 9.40 15.96
C ALA A 117 -1.09 10.43 14.99
N ALA A 118 -1.09 11.72 15.36
CA ALA A 118 -0.52 12.78 14.55
C ALA A 118 0.99 12.62 14.33
N ILE A 119 1.71 12.24 15.37
CA ILE A 119 3.15 12.00 15.30
C ILE A 119 3.46 10.71 14.53
N MET A 120 2.66 9.66 14.75
CA MET A 120 2.97 8.32 14.26
C MET A 120 2.57 8.09 12.80
N LEU A 121 1.52 8.75 12.29
CA LEU A 121 1.04 8.49 10.92
C LEU A 121 2.10 8.77 9.84
N PRO A 122 2.88 9.89 9.87
CA PRO A 122 3.97 10.09 8.92
C PRO A 122 5.00 8.94 8.93
N TRP A 123 5.31 8.39 10.11
CA TRP A 123 6.20 7.25 10.29
C TRP A 123 5.60 5.95 9.77
N THR A 124 4.29 5.77 9.84
CA THR A 124 3.62 4.59 9.29
C THR A 124 3.90 4.43 7.79
N TYR A 125 3.91 5.50 7.00
CA TYR A 125 4.25 5.40 5.57
C TYR A 125 5.70 4.94 5.33
N VAL A 126 6.62 5.39 6.18
CA VAL A 126 8.03 4.97 6.15
C VAL A 126 8.13 3.48 6.47
N GLN A 127 7.44 3.03 7.52
CA GLN A 127 7.44 1.63 7.95
C GLN A 127 6.75 0.70 6.94
N ILE A 128 5.66 1.13 6.31
CA ILE A 128 5.01 0.37 5.22
C ILE A 128 5.98 0.15 4.07
N TYR A 129 6.71 1.20 3.65
CA TYR A 129 7.70 1.04 2.58
C TYR A 129 8.79 0.04 2.95
N TYR A 130 9.37 0.12 4.16
CA TYR A 130 10.42 -0.81 4.58
C TYR A 130 9.91 -2.24 4.78
N CYS A 131 8.71 -2.38 5.33
CA CYS A 131 8.03 -3.67 5.45
C CYS A 131 7.92 -4.37 4.08
N LEU A 132 7.42 -3.66 3.07
CA LEU A 132 7.29 -4.22 1.72
C LEU A 132 8.63 -4.35 0.99
N HIS A 133 9.58 -3.47 1.26
CA HIS A 133 10.94 -3.60 0.73
C HIS A 133 11.56 -4.94 1.14
N ASP A 134 11.58 -5.23 2.44
CA ASP A 134 12.19 -6.45 2.98
C ASP A 134 11.41 -7.70 2.54
N LEU A 135 10.07 -7.60 2.45
CA LEU A 135 9.23 -8.66 1.90
C LEU A 135 9.63 -9.01 0.47
N PHE A 136 9.72 -8.01 -0.41
CA PHE A 136 10.02 -8.27 -1.82
C PHE A 136 11.50 -8.63 -2.05
N GLU A 137 12.43 -8.19 -1.20
CA GLU A 137 13.78 -8.77 -1.14
C GLU A 137 13.73 -10.27 -0.81
N ALA A 138 12.91 -10.67 0.17
CA ALA A 138 12.72 -12.08 0.50
C ALA A 138 12.14 -12.86 -0.68
N VAL A 139 11.17 -12.29 -1.40
CA VAL A 139 10.60 -12.85 -2.64
C VAL A 139 11.67 -13.03 -3.72
N PHE A 140 12.51 -12.02 -3.97
CA PHE A 140 13.55 -12.13 -4.98
C PHE A 140 14.55 -13.23 -4.63
N LEU A 141 14.98 -13.30 -3.37
CA LEU A 141 15.88 -14.36 -2.91
C LEU A 141 15.24 -15.74 -3.00
N SER A 142 13.96 -15.86 -2.63
CA SER A 142 13.26 -17.14 -2.65
C SER A 142 13.07 -17.67 -4.08
N LEU A 143 12.89 -16.78 -5.06
CA LEU A 143 12.85 -17.09 -6.49
C LEU A 143 14.24 -17.33 -7.10
N GLY A 144 15.32 -17.24 -6.31
CA GLY A 144 16.71 -17.47 -6.72
C GLY A 144 17.37 -16.28 -7.42
N CYS A 145 16.82 -15.07 -7.31
CA CYS A 145 17.55 -13.87 -7.68
C CYS A 145 18.65 -13.59 -6.65
N HIS A 146 19.75 -12.99 -7.09
CA HIS A 146 20.80 -12.54 -6.17
C HIS A 146 20.30 -11.35 -5.34
N SER A 147 20.62 -11.32 -4.05
CA SER A 147 20.53 -10.09 -3.27
C SER A 147 21.66 -9.19 -3.72
N GLU A 148 21.30 -8.03 -4.25
CA GLU A 148 22.21 -6.90 -4.20
C GLU A 148 21.98 -6.30 -2.82
N GLN A 149 22.97 -6.35 -1.94
CA GLN A 149 22.84 -5.84 -0.57
C GLN A 149 22.14 -4.47 -0.55
N ALA A 150 21.24 -4.32 0.42
CA ALA A 150 20.10 -3.38 0.52
C ALA A 150 20.39 -1.87 0.53
N VAL A 151 21.47 -1.38 -0.09
CA VAL A 151 21.90 0.02 0.06
C VAL A 151 21.24 0.95 -0.97
N HIS A 152 20.70 0.42 -2.08
CA HIS A 152 20.19 1.26 -3.17
C HIS A 152 18.71 1.05 -3.47
N HIS A 153 17.85 1.88 -2.87
CA HIS A 153 16.41 1.93 -3.15
C HIS A 153 16.08 1.99 -4.64
N GLU A 154 16.87 2.73 -5.44
CA GLU A 154 16.64 2.82 -6.89
C GLU A 154 16.80 1.47 -7.61
N ARG A 155 17.79 0.66 -7.21
CA ARG A 155 18.01 -0.67 -7.80
C ARG A 155 16.89 -1.62 -7.42
N PHE A 156 16.50 -1.61 -6.14
CA PHE A 156 15.33 -2.36 -5.67
C PHE A 156 14.07 -1.97 -6.47
N LEU A 157 13.80 -0.68 -6.62
CA LEU A 157 12.64 -0.18 -7.34
C LEU A 157 12.63 -0.57 -8.82
N LYS A 158 13.79 -0.52 -9.48
CA LYS A 158 13.94 -1.01 -10.85
C LYS A 158 13.65 -2.51 -10.93
N ARG A 159 14.25 -3.31 -10.05
CA ARG A 159 14.05 -4.76 -9.99
C ARG A 159 12.60 -5.14 -9.70
N TYR A 160 11.93 -4.39 -8.82
CA TYR A 160 10.50 -4.55 -8.58
C TYR A 160 9.68 -4.26 -9.84
N ALA A 161 9.98 -3.19 -10.58
CA ALA A 161 9.29 -2.93 -11.85
C ALA A 161 9.54 -4.02 -12.89
N ASP A 162 10.78 -4.51 -13.02
CA ASP A 162 11.13 -5.62 -13.90
C ASP A 162 10.37 -6.90 -13.50
N PHE A 163 10.24 -7.17 -12.19
CA PHE A 163 9.47 -8.29 -11.66
C PHE A 163 7.99 -8.19 -12.04
N VAL A 164 7.35 -7.04 -11.80
CA VAL A 164 5.96 -6.78 -12.17
C VAL A 164 5.75 -6.96 -13.67
N ALA A 165 6.64 -6.39 -14.49
CA ALA A 165 6.54 -6.43 -15.95
C ALA A 165 6.71 -7.83 -16.55
N SER A 166 7.62 -8.64 -15.99
CA SER A 166 8.03 -9.92 -16.59
C SER A 166 7.26 -11.13 -16.06
N ARG A 167 6.90 -11.12 -14.77
CA ARG A 167 6.36 -12.33 -14.14
C ARG A 167 4.84 -12.42 -14.25
N GLN A 168 4.12 -11.29 -14.24
CA GLN A 168 2.65 -11.28 -14.28
C GLN A 168 2.01 -12.18 -13.19
N ILE A 169 2.65 -12.26 -12.02
CA ILE A 169 2.18 -13.05 -10.86
C ILE A 169 1.20 -12.24 -10.01
N LEU A 170 1.46 -10.93 -9.86
CA LEU A 170 0.68 -10.10 -8.96
C LEU A 170 -0.68 -9.76 -9.60
N PRO A 171 -1.78 -9.74 -8.82
CA PRO A 171 -3.07 -9.25 -9.28
C PRO A 171 -3.13 -7.71 -9.28
N GLU A 172 -4.22 -7.15 -9.78
CA GLU A 172 -4.51 -5.72 -9.61
C GLU A 172 -4.69 -5.36 -8.13
N PRO A 173 -4.27 -4.16 -7.68
CA PRO A 173 -3.57 -3.13 -8.43
C PRO A 173 -2.04 -3.29 -8.47
N TRP A 174 -1.47 -4.35 -7.89
CA TRP A 174 -0.01 -4.54 -7.80
C TRP A 174 0.67 -4.85 -9.14
N SER A 175 -0.06 -5.41 -10.10
CA SER A 175 0.37 -5.59 -11.49
C SER A 175 0.50 -4.29 -12.28
N ALA A 176 -0.02 -3.18 -11.74
CA ALA A 176 -0.05 -1.90 -12.44
C ALA A 176 1.37 -1.35 -12.69
N ILE A 177 1.67 -1.07 -13.95
CA ILE A 177 2.93 -0.48 -14.38
C ILE A 177 2.70 0.60 -15.44
N LEU A 178 3.30 1.77 -15.22
CA LEU A 178 3.35 2.85 -16.20
C LEU A 178 4.74 2.93 -16.81
N SER A 179 4.80 3.01 -18.13
CA SER A 179 6.05 3.14 -18.88
C SER A 179 5.96 4.19 -19.98
N GLY A 180 7.13 4.69 -20.39
CA GLY A 180 7.24 5.62 -21.52
C GLY A 180 6.69 7.02 -21.23
N LYS A 181 6.95 7.96 -22.15
CA LYS A 181 6.52 9.36 -22.00
C LYS A 181 5.00 9.54 -22.06
N ALA A 182 4.32 8.64 -22.77
CA ALA A 182 2.86 8.65 -22.91
C ALA A 182 2.12 8.10 -21.66
N CYS A 183 2.85 7.62 -20.64
CA CYS A 183 2.27 6.97 -19.47
C CYS A 183 1.43 5.73 -19.84
N ASP A 184 1.97 4.86 -20.71
CA ASP A 184 1.32 3.62 -21.10
C ASP A 184 1.14 2.74 -19.87
N CYS A 185 -0.11 2.49 -19.50
CA CYS A 185 -0.48 1.71 -18.33
C CYS A 185 -0.82 0.27 -18.72
N ARG A 186 -0.25 -0.69 -18.00
CA ARG A 186 -0.60 -2.11 -18.06
C ARG A 186 -0.96 -2.61 -16.66
N GLY A 187 -1.80 -3.64 -16.57
CA GLY A 187 -2.16 -4.26 -15.29
C GLY A 187 -3.22 -3.49 -14.48
N LEU A 188 -4.00 -2.64 -15.13
CA LEU A 188 -5.22 -2.07 -14.56
C LEU A 188 -6.34 -2.18 -15.59
N THR A 189 -7.54 -2.54 -15.13
CA THR A 189 -8.75 -2.60 -15.95
C THR A 189 -9.57 -1.32 -15.70
N PHE A 190 -9.61 -0.40 -16.66
CA PHE A 190 -10.41 0.83 -16.61
C PHE A 190 -10.65 1.44 -18.02
N ASP A 191 -11.58 2.39 -18.14
CA ASP A 191 -11.79 3.15 -19.40
C ASP A 191 -10.85 4.38 -19.46
N PRO A 192 -9.85 4.41 -20.36
CA PRO A 192 -8.90 5.52 -20.45
C PRO A 192 -9.52 6.86 -20.89
N LYS A 193 -10.78 6.88 -21.33
CA LYS A 193 -11.46 8.10 -21.80
C LYS A 193 -11.99 8.98 -20.66
N VAL A 194 -12.06 8.47 -19.44
CA VAL A 194 -12.62 9.22 -18.32
C VAL A 194 -11.59 10.22 -17.79
N LYS A 195 -11.89 11.52 -17.94
CA LYS A 195 -11.10 12.59 -17.34
C LYS A 195 -11.41 12.66 -15.85
N VAL A 196 -10.61 11.96 -15.07
CA VAL A 196 -10.76 11.98 -13.62
C VAL A 196 -10.16 13.28 -13.05
N ASN A 197 -10.92 13.97 -12.21
CA ASN A 197 -10.42 15.15 -11.49
C ASN A 197 -9.73 14.69 -10.19
N ALA A 198 -8.39 14.80 -10.11
CA ALA A 198 -7.59 14.43 -8.93
C ALA A 198 -8.07 15.07 -7.61
N GLN A 199 -8.88 16.13 -7.68
CA GLN A 199 -9.29 16.97 -6.56
C GLN A 199 -10.62 16.58 -5.90
N LYS A 200 -11.42 15.74 -6.54
CA LYS A 200 -12.76 15.38 -6.04
C LYS A 200 -12.93 13.90 -6.09
N TRP A 201 -13.21 13.25 -4.96
CA TRP A 201 -13.87 11.95 -5.00
C TRP A 201 -15.30 12.18 -5.49
N THR A 202 -15.54 11.94 -6.77
CA THR A 202 -16.88 12.00 -7.34
C THR A 202 -17.49 10.61 -7.25
N ASN A 203 -18.71 10.51 -6.71
CA ASN A 203 -19.48 9.26 -6.76
C ASN A 203 -19.49 8.73 -8.20
N GLY A 204 -19.06 7.48 -8.38
CA GLY A 204 -18.96 6.81 -9.68
C GLY A 204 -17.61 6.91 -10.38
N CYS A 205 -16.58 7.48 -9.76
CA CYS A 205 -15.21 7.32 -10.26
C CYS A 205 -14.75 5.88 -10.04
N ASP A 206 -14.25 5.24 -11.08
CA ASP A 206 -13.69 3.90 -10.99
C ASP A 206 -12.39 3.94 -10.16
N SER A 207 -12.22 2.95 -9.28
CA SER A 207 -11.10 2.90 -8.34
C SER A 207 -9.77 2.70 -9.07
N ASN A 208 -9.76 1.94 -10.16
CA ASN A 208 -8.57 1.72 -11.00
C ASN A 208 -8.17 2.98 -11.77
N GLU A 209 -9.11 3.82 -12.22
CA GLU A 209 -8.79 5.13 -12.79
C GLU A 209 -8.00 5.98 -11.80
N ARG A 210 -8.37 5.96 -10.51
CA ARG A 210 -7.66 6.68 -9.45
C ARG A 210 -6.29 6.11 -9.16
N VAL A 211 -6.15 4.79 -9.15
CA VAL A 211 -4.84 4.14 -9.08
C VAL A 211 -3.97 4.55 -10.27
N TYR A 212 -4.53 4.63 -11.48
CA TYR A 212 -3.82 5.17 -12.64
C TYR A 212 -3.38 6.63 -12.42
N GLN A 213 -4.23 7.50 -11.88
CA GLN A 213 -3.84 8.90 -11.58
C GLN A 213 -2.70 9.01 -10.58
N LEU A 214 -2.75 8.19 -9.53
CA LEU A 214 -1.71 8.08 -8.52
C LEU A 214 -0.37 7.70 -9.16
N LEU A 215 -0.38 6.67 -10.01
CA LEU A 215 0.81 6.21 -10.70
C LEU A 215 1.29 7.24 -11.73
N SER A 216 0.38 7.88 -12.48
CA SER A 216 0.70 8.90 -13.49
C SER A 216 1.36 10.11 -12.85
N THR A 217 0.84 10.58 -11.72
CA THR A 217 1.44 11.70 -10.97
C THR A 217 2.83 11.34 -10.47
N THR A 218 3.00 10.13 -9.94
CA THR A 218 4.31 9.63 -9.51
C THR A 218 5.28 9.48 -10.69
N HIS A 219 4.80 8.98 -11.83
CA HIS A 219 5.59 8.79 -13.04
C HIS A 219 6.08 10.14 -13.61
N LYS A 220 5.19 11.15 -13.69
CA LYS A 220 5.53 12.50 -14.16
C LYS A 220 6.61 13.16 -13.31
N GLU A 221 6.53 13.05 -11.98
CA GLU A 221 7.58 13.58 -11.09
C GLU A 221 8.92 12.88 -11.33
N ARG A 222 8.91 11.56 -11.51
CA ARG A 222 10.14 10.81 -11.82
C ARG A 222 10.74 11.16 -13.17
N LEU A 223 9.92 11.39 -14.19
CA LEU A 223 10.39 11.86 -15.50
C LEU A 223 11.05 13.24 -15.39
N ALA A 224 10.48 14.13 -14.56
CA ALA A 224 11.06 15.45 -14.31
C ALA A 224 12.42 15.35 -13.59
N GLU A 225 12.57 14.42 -12.65
CA GLU A 225 13.82 14.18 -11.92
C GLU A 225 14.90 13.52 -12.81
N LYS A 226 14.55 12.52 -13.63
CA LYS A 226 15.52 11.68 -14.38
C LYS A 226 15.86 12.13 -15.81
N LYS A 227 15.44 13.33 -16.22
CA LYS A 227 15.82 13.99 -17.50
C LYS A 227 16.03 13.03 -18.69
N SER A 228 14.98 12.30 -19.09
CA SER A 228 14.83 11.52 -20.35
C SER A 228 15.07 10.00 -20.36
N GLU A 229 15.38 9.35 -19.23
CA GLU A 229 15.40 7.87 -19.21
C GLU A 229 13.99 7.28 -19.35
N VAL A 230 13.89 6.10 -19.99
CA VAL A 230 12.65 5.31 -19.98
C VAL A 230 12.48 4.75 -18.58
N VAL A 231 11.57 5.37 -17.83
CA VAL A 231 11.32 5.00 -16.43
C VAL A 231 10.05 4.16 -16.35
N GLN A 232 10.10 3.02 -15.68
CA GLN A 232 8.92 2.24 -15.28
C GLN A 232 8.48 2.64 -13.87
N THR A 233 7.19 2.93 -13.68
CA THR A 233 6.61 3.32 -12.38
C THR A 233 5.55 2.32 -11.95
N THR A 234 5.65 1.85 -10.71
CA THR A 234 4.76 0.86 -10.08
C THR A 234 4.25 1.40 -8.74
N LEU A 235 3.36 0.67 -8.07
CA LEU A 235 2.90 1.02 -6.71
C LEU A 235 4.06 1.21 -5.72
N MET A 236 5.13 0.42 -5.83
CA MET A 236 6.28 0.54 -4.93
C MET A 236 7.04 1.86 -5.08
N HIS A 237 7.03 2.44 -6.28
CA HIS A 237 7.60 3.77 -6.51
C HIS A 237 6.77 4.87 -5.84
N PHE A 238 5.45 4.72 -5.83
CA PHE A 238 4.58 5.63 -5.12
C PHE A 238 4.79 5.54 -3.61
N LEU A 239 4.90 4.34 -3.04
CA LEU A 239 5.21 4.16 -1.62
C LEU A 239 6.58 4.73 -1.23
N TYR A 240 7.59 4.57 -2.09
CA TYR A 240 8.89 5.20 -1.89
C TYR A 240 8.79 6.73 -1.87
N ARG A 241 8.05 7.30 -2.84
CA ARG A 241 7.81 8.75 -2.90
C ARG A 241 7.07 9.24 -1.65
N LEU A 242 6.10 8.48 -1.17
CA LEU A 242 5.34 8.78 0.05
C LEU A 242 6.27 8.80 1.27
N ARG A 243 7.11 7.77 1.45
CA ARG A 243 8.19 7.75 2.46
C ARG A 243 9.08 8.99 2.36
N CYS A 244 9.54 9.35 1.17
CA CYS A 244 10.44 10.50 1.01
C CYS A 244 9.76 11.82 1.38
N ARG A 245 8.48 11.98 1.04
CA ARG A 245 7.72 13.19 1.38
C ARG A 245 7.45 13.30 2.88
N THR A 246 7.00 12.21 3.50
CA THR A 246 6.63 12.21 4.92
C THR A 246 7.85 12.33 5.83
N ASN A 247 9.02 11.86 5.40
CA ASN A 247 10.24 11.86 6.21
C ASN A 247 11.20 13.03 5.95
N TYR A 248 11.29 13.54 4.70
CA TYR A 248 12.39 14.45 4.33
C TYR A 248 11.97 15.75 3.64
N ARG A 249 10.72 15.90 3.17
CA ARG A 249 10.34 17.03 2.30
C ARG A 249 9.14 17.83 2.81
N ASP A 250 7.99 17.19 2.94
CA ASP A 250 6.70 17.86 3.14
C ASP A 250 5.92 17.07 4.21
N VAL A 251 6.29 17.17 5.49
CA VAL A 251 5.58 16.47 6.57
C VAL A 251 4.23 17.13 6.89
N ASP A 252 4.15 18.45 6.76
CA ASP A 252 2.98 19.26 7.18
C ASP A 252 1.65 18.81 6.56
N PRO A 253 1.55 18.47 5.26
CA PRO A 253 0.31 17.93 4.71
C PRO A 253 -0.17 16.69 5.44
N TYR A 254 0.71 15.83 5.93
CA TYR A 254 0.34 14.56 6.57
C TYR A 254 -0.08 14.73 8.04
N LEU A 255 0.25 15.87 8.66
CA LEU A 255 -0.24 16.25 9.98
C LEU A 255 -1.62 16.93 9.92
N PHE A 256 -2.06 17.28 8.72
CA PHE A 256 -3.28 18.02 8.49
C PHE A 256 -4.52 17.12 8.66
N ASP A 257 -5.56 17.62 9.33
CA ASP A 257 -6.86 16.95 9.57
C ASP A 257 -6.82 15.63 10.37
N LEU A 258 -5.70 15.29 11.03
CA LEU A 258 -5.61 14.06 11.85
C LEU A 258 -6.46 14.07 13.12
N ARG A 259 -6.97 15.24 13.51
CA ARG A 259 -7.98 15.40 14.56
C ARG A 259 -9.37 14.95 14.10
N ASN A 260 -9.60 14.84 12.80
CA ASN A 260 -10.84 14.26 12.31
C ASN A 260 -10.76 12.73 12.37
N ARG A 261 -11.41 12.16 13.40
CA ARG A 261 -11.45 10.71 13.60
C ARG A 261 -11.96 9.93 12.39
N SER A 262 -12.98 10.41 11.68
CA SER A 262 -13.54 9.68 10.52
C SER A 262 -12.51 9.57 9.38
N ILE A 263 -11.89 10.68 9.02
CA ILE A 263 -10.82 10.70 8.00
C ILE A 263 -9.66 9.80 8.43
N ARG A 264 -9.25 9.90 9.69
CA ARG A 264 -8.17 9.07 10.24
C ARG A 264 -8.52 7.59 10.14
N ASP A 265 -9.73 7.20 10.54
CA ASP A 265 -10.19 5.82 10.51
C ASP A 265 -10.26 5.29 9.06
N GLU A 266 -10.68 6.11 8.09
CA GLU A 266 -10.63 5.78 6.66
C GLU A 266 -9.19 5.60 6.14
N MET A 267 -8.29 6.55 6.46
CA MET A 267 -6.88 6.49 6.07
C MET A 267 -6.18 5.26 6.66
N THR A 268 -6.34 5.03 7.97
CA THR A 268 -5.72 3.90 8.67
C THR A 268 -6.30 2.56 8.18
N GLY A 269 -7.61 2.49 7.93
CA GLY A 269 -8.26 1.33 7.31
C GLY A 269 -7.67 1.00 5.95
N GLY A 270 -7.52 1.99 5.07
CA GLY A 270 -6.92 1.77 3.75
C GLY A 270 -5.46 1.33 3.82
N LEU A 271 -4.66 1.93 4.72
CA LEU A 271 -3.27 1.53 4.93
C LEU A 271 -3.15 0.07 5.42
N ARG A 272 -4.05 -0.37 6.31
CA ARG A 272 -4.10 -1.76 6.78
C ARG A 272 -4.42 -2.72 5.64
N THR A 273 -5.40 -2.42 4.81
CA THR A 273 -5.74 -3.26 3.66
C THR A 273 -4.57 -3.38 2.71
N ILE A 274 -3.96 -2.25 2.32
CA ILE A 274 -2.82 -2.23 1.40
C ILE A 274 -1.67 -3.06 1.96
N LEU A 275 -1.32 -2.85 3.24
CA LEU A 275 -0.23 -3.58 3.88
C LEU A 275 -0.53 -5.07 3.98
N ALA A 276 -1.67 -5.46 4.57
CA ALA A 276 -2.02 -6.85 4.80
C ALA A 276 -2.12 -7.66 3.50
N SER A 277 -2.76 -7.11 2.46
CA SER A 277 -2.86 -7.77 1.16
C SER A 277 -1.50 -7.83 0.44
N SER A 278 -0.66 -6.80 0.54
CA SER A 278 0.71 -6.84 -0.02
C SER A 278 1.57 -7.90 0.68
N MET A 279 1.48 -7.99 2.02
CA MET A 279 2.15 -9.00 2.83
C MET A 279 1.73 -10.40 2.42
N ALA A 280 0.43 -10.64 2.28
CA ALA A 280 -0.11 -11.93 1.85
C ALA A 280 0.45 -12.36 0.48
N LEU A 281 0.47 -11.45 -0.51
CA LEU A 281 1.03 -11.74 -1.83
C LEU A 281 2.50 -12.15 -1.77
N GLY A 282 3.34 -11.38 -1.08
CA GLY A 282 4.76 -11.69 -0.96
C GLY A 282 5.02 -12.97 -0.17
N GLU A 283 4.33 -13.15 0.96
CA GLU A 283 4.44 -14.37 1.79
C GLU A 283 3.97 -15.61 1.03
N GLY A 284 2.89 -15.52 0.24
CA GLY A 284 2.42 -16.63 -0.59
C GLY A 284 3.43 -17.03 -1.66
N ILE A 285 4.12 -16.08 -2.29
CA ILE A 285 5.22 -16.37 -3.24
C ILE A 285 6.40 -17.03 -2.51
N VAL A 286 6.76 -16.55 -1.31
CA VAL A 286 7.82 -17.17 -0.51
C VAL A 286 7.43 -18.58 -0.08
N ALA A 287 6.19 -18.82 0.35
CA ALA A 287 5.69 -20.13 0.72
C ALA A 287 5.72 -21.11 -0.47
N ALA A 288 5.25 -20.68 -1.65
CA ALA A 288 5.31 -21.51 -2.87
C ALA A 288 6.75 -21.85 -3.27
N SER A 289 7.67 -20.89 -3.12
CA SER A 289 9.07 -21.06 -3.56
C SER A 289 9.98 -21.74 -2.53
N GLN A 290 9.73 -21.63 -1.23
CA GLN A 290 10.54 -22.27 -0.16
C GLN A 290 9.90 -23.55 0.40
N GLY A 291 8.64 -23.81 0.05
CA GLY A 291 7.81 -24.84 0.66
C GLY A 291 6.98 -24.30 1.83
N ILE A 292 5.72 -24.74 1.90
CA ILE A 292 4.75 -24.26 2.89
C ILE A 292 5.18 -24.56 4.33
N ASP A 293 5.83 -25.70 4.57
CA ASP A 293 6.33 -26.08 5.90
C ASP A 293 7.45 -25.15 6.37
N THR A 294 8.41 -24.85 5.49
CA THR A 294 9.48 -23.90 5.75
C THR A 294 8.93 -22.53 6.15
N TYR A 295 7.93 -22.04 5.41
CA TYR A 295 7.25 -20.79 5.74
C TYR A 295 6.54 -20.86 7.10
N CYS A 296 5.79 -21.93 7.38
CA CYS A 296 5.09 -22.11 8.65
C CYS A 296 6.04 -22.18 9.85
N GLU A 297 7.21 -22.79 9.69
CA GLU A 297 8.27 -22.83 10.71
C GLU A 297 8.78 -21.41 11.02
N GLU A 298 9.02 -20.56 10.01
CA GLU A 298 9.45 -19.18 10.22
C GLU A 298 8.37 -18.34 10.91
N VAL A 299 7.10 -18.50 10.54
CA VAL A 299 5.98 -17.87 11.24
C VAL A 299 5.94 -18.33 12.71
N GLY A 300 6.18 -19.62 12.97
CA GLY A 300 6.26 -20.17 14.32
C GLY A 300 7.38 -19.54 15.15
N ARG A 301 8.55 -19.33 14.56
CA ARG A 301 9.69 -18.64 15.21
C ARG A 301 9.37 -17.19 15.51
N MET A 302 8.77 -16.45 14.57
CA MET A 302 8.37 -15.05 14.83
C MET A 302 7.31 -14.98 15.93
N SER A 303 6.36 -15.91 15.92
CA SER A 303 5.25 -15.93 16.87
C SER A 303 5.71 -16.22 18.31
N SER A 304 6.77 -17.00 18.49
CA SER A 304 7.31 -17.26 19.83
C SER A 304 8.01 -16.05 20.45
N TRP A 305 8.41 -15.06 19.64
CA TRP A 305 9.06 -13.84 20.11
C TRP A 305 8.10 -12.72 20.53
N ILE A 306 6.92 -12.63 19.89
CA ILE A 306 6.10 -11.40 19.92
C ILE A 306 4.92 -11.43 20.89
N GLY A 307 4.57 -12.58 21.47
CA GLY A 307 3.38 -12.71 22.31
C GLY A 307 2.07 -12.68 21.50
N LYS A 308 0.98 -13.18 22.10
CA LYS A 308 -0.24 -13.60 21.36
C LYS A 308 -1.06 -12.50 20.65
N PRO A 309 -1.31 -11.29 21.20
CA PRO A 309 -2.23 -10.35 20.54
C PRO A 309 -1.64 -9.74 19.26
N ASN A 310 -0.33 -9.50 19.25
CA ASN A 310 0.35 -8.84 18.15
C ASN A 310 0.49 -9.75 16.91
N VAL A 311 0.50 -11.08 17.07
CA VAL A 311 0.74 -12.01 15.96
C VAL A 311 -0.51 -12.34 15.13
N LEU A 312 -1.69 -11.79 15.46
CA LEU A 312 -2.96 -12.18 14.83
C LEU A 312 -2.98 -12.00 13.30
N PRO A 313 -2.55 -10.86 12.71
CA PRO A 313 -2.52 -10.70 11.25
C PRO A 313 -1.64 -11.76 10.57
N LEU A 314 -0.46 -12.02 11.16
CA LEU A 314 0.48 -13.02 10.66
C LEU A 314 -0.09 -14.44 10.72
N LEU A 315 -0.74 -14.81 11.83
CA LEU A 315 -1.36 -16.12 11.98
C LEU A 315 -2.55 -16.32 11.03
N GLY A 316 -3.36 -15.28 10.82
CA GLY A 316 -4.45 -15.28 9.84
C GLY A 316 -3.93 -15.52 8.42
N ARG A 317 -2.90 -14.78 8.00
CA ARG A 317 -2.26 -15.01 6.70
C ARG A 317 -1.63 -16.38 6.57
N ARG A 318 -1.00 -16.92 7.62
CA ARG A 318 -0.47 -18.29 7.61
C ARG A 318 -1.55 -19.32 7.30
N ILE A 319 -2.74 -19.18 7.88
CA ILE A 319 -3.87 -20.09 7.62
C ILE A 319 -4.30 -19.97 6.16
N ALA A 320 -4.57 -18.75 5.68
CA ALA A 320 -4.98 -18.52 4.29
C ALA A 320 -3.94 -19.03 3.27
N ILE A 321 -2.65 -18.76 3.50
CA ILE A 321 -1.57 -19.23 2.63
C ILE A 321 -1.49 -20.76 2.64
N LYS A 322 -1.65 -21.41 3.80
CA LYS A 322 -1.64 -22.87 3.87
C LYS A 322 -2.82 -23.49 3.11
N GLU A 323 -3.98 -22.85 3.12
CA GLU A 323 -5.17 -23.33 2.41
C GLU A 323 -5.08 -23.13 0.89
N ILE A 324 -4.52 -22.00 0.44
CA ILE A 324 -4.50 -21.64 -0.98
C ILE A 324 -3.25 -22.15 -1.72
N VAL A 325 -2.10 -22.16 -1.03
CA VAL A 325 -0.79 -22.46 -1.66
C VAL A 325 -0.32 -23.89 -1.38
N GLY A 326 -0.72 -24.49 -0.26
CA GLY A 326 -0.31 -25.84 0.16
C GLY A 326 -1.29 -26.92 -0.29
#